data_AF-A0A7K0G6D2-F1
#
_entry.id   AF-A0A7K0G6D2-F1
#
_cell.length_a   1.000
_cell.length_b   1.000
_cell.length_c   1.000
_cell.angle_alpha   90.00
_cell.angle_beta   90.00
_cell.angle_gamma   90.00
#
_symmetry.space_group_name_H-M   'P 1'
#
loop_
_entity.id
_entity.type
_entity.pdbx_description
1 polymer ?
#
loop_
_entity_poly.entity_id
_entity_poly.type
_entity_poly.pdbx_seq_one_letter_code
_entity_poly.pdbx_strand_id
1 'polypeptide(L)'
;MGKELKTTGRRILDPTEKRTKQVKIMLTEKEYDEFREKAFKSRQSVAEVMRELAKGKDVKEAMTAEKAALLRDISRVGNNINQIAQLCRKEGVLAYATKIEGMIKYLNEKIYE
;
A
#
# COMPACT_ATOMS: atom_id res chain seq x y z
N MET A 1 13.01 -31.68 -12.10
CA MET A 1 13.84 -30.46 -12.10
C MET A 1 12.91 -29.26 -12.23
N GLY A 2 12.62 -28.59 -11.12
CA GLY A 2 11.69 -27.45 -11.08
C GLY A 2 12.28 -26.27 -11.87
N LYS A 3 11.46 -25.63 -12.70
CA LYS A 3 11.89 -24.44 -13.46
C LYS A 3 11.97 -23.26 -12.49
N GLU A 4 13.15 -22.64 -12.39
CA GLU A 4 13.34 -21.40 -11.63
C GLU A 4 12.45 -20.28 -12.19
N LEU A 5 11.74 -19.60 -11.28
CA LEU A 5 10.84 -18.50 -11.58
C LEU A 5 11.69 -17.24 -11.87
N LYS A 6 11.57 -16.69 -13.08
CA LYS A 6 12.22 -15.43 -13.45
C LYS A 6 11.62 -14.26 -12.65
N THR A 7 12.49 -13.36 -12.18
CA THR A 7 12.19 -12.26 -11.25
C THR A 7 11.70 -10.96 -11.90
N THR A 8 11.64 -10.90 -13.24
CA THR A 8 11.16 -9.74 -13.99
C THR A 8 10.02 -10.13 -14.92
N GLY A 9 8.79 -9.75 -14.53
CA GLY A 9 7.56 -10.03 -15.28
C GLY A 9 6.32 -10.23 -14.37
N ARG A 10 5.16 -10.52 -14.98
CA ARG A 10 3.96 -10.95 -14.23
C ARG A 10 4.28 -12.23 -13.45
N ARG A 11 3.96 -12.26 -12.16
CA ARG A 11 4.11 -13.44 -11.29
C ARG A 11 3.40 -14.65 -11.90
N ILE A 12 4.15 -15.72 -12.15
CA ILE A 12 3.60 -17.03 -12.50
C ILE A 12 3.14 -17.67 -11.18
N LEU A 13 1.86 -18.05 -11.09
CA LEU A 13 1.32 -18.71 -9.91
C LEU A 13 1.91 -20.12 -9.76
N ASP A 14 2.23 -20.48 -8.52
CA ASP A 14 2.59 -21.86 -8.18
C ASP A 14 1.44 -22.81 -8.53
N PRO A 15 1.71 -24.03 -9.03
CA PRO A 15 0.67 -25.03 -9.28
C PRO A 15 -0.30 -25.27 -8.11
N THR A 16 0.15 -25.12 -6.86
CA THR A 16 -0.66 -25.24 -5.64
C THR A 16 -1.61 -24.06 -5.41
N GLU A 17 -1.27 -22.86 -5.90
CA GLU A 17 -2.14 -21.68 -5.82
C GLU A 17 -3.18 -21.65 -6.97
N LYS A 18 -3.00 -22.47 -8.01
CA LYS A 18 -3.87 -22.48 -9.19
C LYS A 18 -5.24 -23.09 -8.88
N ARG A 19 -6.30 -22.36 -9.21
CA ARG A 19 -7.69 -22.84 -9.09
C ARG A 19 -7.98 -23.89 -10.17
N THR A 20 -8.17 -25.14 -9.77
CA THR A 20 -8.37 -26.28 -10.70
C THR A 20 -9.74 -26.97 -10.56
N LYS A 21 -10.51 -26.62 -9.53
CA LYS A 21 -11.84 -27.20 -9.24
C LYS A 21 -12.94 -26.17 -9.47
N GLN A 22 -14.06 -26.62 -10.03
CA GLN A 22 -15.26 -25.80 -10.26
C GLN A 22 -16.38 -26.29 -9.34
N VAL A 23 -17.14 -25.34 -8.78
CA VAL A 23 -18.36 -25.60 -8.01
C VAL A 23 -19.52 -24.91 -8.73
N LYS A 24 -20.62 -25.64 -8.96
CA LYS A 24 -21.88 -25.09 -9.47
C LYS A 24 -22.89 -25.08 -8.32
N ILE A 25 -23.54 -23.95 -8.10
CA ILE A 25 -24.51 -23.75 -7.03
C ILE A 25 -25.77 -23.19 -7.67
N MET A 26 -26.93 -23.76 -7.32
CA MET A 26 -28.24 -23.25 -7.70
C MET A 26 -28.69 -22.30 -6.60
N LEU A 27 -29.12 -21.10 -6.97
CA LEU A 27 -29.59 -20.08 -6.05
C LEU A 27 -31.03 -19.70 -6.40
N THR A 28 -31.76 -19.20 -5.41
CA THR A 28 -33.00 -18.47 -5.66
C THR A 28 -32.70 -17.11 -6.29
N GLU A 29 -33.70 -16.49 -6.93
CA GLU A 29 -33.53 -15.15 -7.54
C GLU A 29 -33.08 -14.10 -6.51
N LYS A 30 -33.69 -14.13 -5.31
CA LYS A 30 -33.36 -13.19 -4.22
C LYS A 30 -31.90 -13.31 -3.78
N GLU A 31 -31.44 -14.54 -3.54
CA GLU A 31 -30.05 -14.78 -3.15
C GLU A 31 -29.08 -14.33 -4.24
N TYR A 32 -29.41 -14.60 -5.51
CA TYR A 32 -28.59 -14.17 -6.63
C TYR A 32 -28.48 -12.65 -6.73
N ASP A 33 -29.58 -11.93 -6.54
CA ASP A 33 -29.60 -10.46 -6.58
C ASP A 33 -28.78 -9.84 -5.45
N GLU A 34 -28.85 -10.39 -4.23
CA GLU A 34 -28.01 -9.95 -3.10
C GLU A 34 -26.51 -10.11 -3.39
N PHE A 35 -26.11 -11.25 -3.95
CA PHE A 35 -24.72 -11.47 -4.32
C PHE A 35 -24.28 -10.56 -5.47
N ARG A 36 -25.18 -10.29 -6.42
CA ARG A 36 -24.92 -9.39 -7.55
C ARG A 36 -24.75 -7.95 -7.11
N GLU A 37 -25.58 -7.47 -6.19
CA GLU A 37 -25.43 -6.13 -5.60
C GLU A 37 -24.12 -6.01 -4.82
N LYS A 38 -23.79 -7.00 -3.98
CA LYS A 38 -22.51 -7.02 -3.24
C LYS A 38 -21.31 -7.04 -4.17
N ALA A 39 -21.37 -7.81 -5.25
CA ALA A 39 -20.35 -7.85 -6.29
C ALA A 39 -20.20 -6.49 -6.99
N PHE A 40 -21.32 -5.85 -7.33
CA PHE A 40 -21.31 -4.52 -7.94
C PHE A 40 -20.68 -3.46 -7.03
N LYS A 41 -21.11 -3.42 -5.77
CA LYS A 41 -20.58 -2.47 -4.76
C LYS A 41 -19.10 -2.70 -4.45
N SER A 42 -18.63 -3.95 -4.46
CA SER A 42 -17.22 -4.30 -4.20
C SER A 42 -16.32 -4.26 -5.45
N ARG A 43 -16.89 -4.06 -6.65
CA ARG A 43 -16.20 -4.19 -7.95
C ARG A 43 -15.49 -5.54 -8.12
N GLN A 44 -16.05 -6.58 -7.53
CA GLN A 44 -15.57 -7.96 -7.62
C GLN A 44 -16.53 -8.82 -8.42
N SER A 45 -16.07 -9.98 -8.86
CA SER A 45 -16.96 -11.00 -9.42
C SER A 45 -17.78 -11.68 -8.33
N VAL A 46 -18.99 -12.14 -8.65
CA VAL A 46 -19.84 -12.93 -7.71
C VAL A 46 -19.07 -14.11 -7.12
N ALA A 47 -18.22 -14.75 -7.92
CA ALA A 47 -17.39 -15.86 -7.48
C ALA A 47 -16.32 -15.44 -6.46
N GLU A 48 -15.79 -14.21 -6.53
CA GLU A 48 -14.86 -13.66 -5.53
C GLU A 48 -15.57 -13.37 -4.22
N VAL A 49 -16.73 -12.71 -4.29
CA VAL A 49 -17.60 -12.43 -3.14
C VAL A 49 -17.94 -13.72 -2.41
N MET A 50 -18.39 -14.76 -3.12
CA MET A 50 -18.67 -16.07 -2.50
C MET A 50 -17.46 -16.70 -1.82
N ARG A 51 -16.26 -16.55 -2.41
CA ARG A 51 -15.02 -17.08 -1.81
C ARG A 51 -14.59 -16.29 -0.58
N GLU A 52 -14.77 -14.98 -0.56
CA GLU A 52 -14.48 -14.15 0.61
C GLU A 52 -15.45 -14.48 1.75
N LEU A 53 -16.73 -14.62 1.44
CA LEU A 53 -17.74 -15.07 2.40
C LEU A 53 -17.47 -16.47 2.95
N ALA A 54 -17.06 -17.42 2.09
CA ALA A 54 -16.68 -18.77 2.52
C ALA A 54 -15.43 -18.79 3.44
N LYS A 55 -14.60 -17.74 3.40
CA LYS A 55 -13.46 -17.55 4.32
C LYS A 55 -13.85 -16.85 5.62
N GLY A 56 -15.14 -16.54 5.83
CA GLY A 56 -15.63 -15.80 6.99
C GLY A 56 -15.23 -14.32 6.97
N LYS A 57 -14.91 -13.75 5.80
CA LYS A 57 -14.60 -12.33 5.66
C LYS A 57 -15.83 -11.57 5.18
N ASP A 58 -16.10 -10.43 5.82
CA ASP A 58 -17.08 -9.47 5.32
C ASP A 58 -16.58 -8.81 4.03
N VAL A 59 -17.39 -8.93 2.98
CA VAL A 59 -17.13 -8.29 1.69
C VAL A 59 -17.40 -6.81 1.85
N LYS A 60 -16.32 -6.02 1.95
CA LYS A 60 -16.39 -4.57 2.10
C LYS A 60 -16.70 -3.91 0.76
N GLU A 61 -17.50 -2.85 0.79
CA GLU A 61 -17.75 -2.02 -0.38
C GLU A 61 -16.44 -1.46 -0.94
N ALA A 62 -16.37 -1.32 -2.26
CA ALA A 62 -15.22 -0.72 -2.92
C ALA A 62 -15.04 0.70 -2.41
N MET A 63 -13.78 1.09 -2.19
CA MET A 63 -13.48 2.45 -1.78
C MET A 63 -14.01 3.44 -2.81
N THR A 64 -14.80 4.41 -2.36
CA THR A 64 -15.35 5.45 -3.23
C THR A 64 -14.21 6.23 -3.90
N ALA A 65 -14.48 6.75 -5.10
CA ALA A 65 -13.48 7.51 -5.86
C ALA A 65 -12.93 8.70 -5.06
N GLU A 66 -13.78 9.35 -4.27
CA GLU A 66 -13.43 10.46 -3.38
C GLU A 66 -12.46 10.03 -2.27
N LYS A 67 -12.74 8.92 -1.57
CA LYS A 67 -11.84 8.39 -0.53
C LYS A 67 -10.49 7.97 -1.11
N ALA A 68 -10.49 7.40 -2.32
CA ALA A 68 -9.26 7.05 -3.02
C ALA A 68 -8.45 8.29 -3.43
N ALA A 69 -9.12 9.35 -3.91
CA ALA A 69 -8.48 10.62 -4.21
C ALA A 69 -7.85 11.26 -2.96
N LEU A 70 -8.59 11.28 -1.85
CA LEU A 70 -8.08 11.78 -0.56
C LEU A 70 -6.84 11.01 -0.10
N LEU A 71 -6.85 9.68 -0.17
CA LEU A 71 -5.67 8.87 0.17
C LEU A 71 -4.47 9.16 -0.74
N ARG A 72 -4.72 9.42 -2.02
CA ARG A 72 -3.66 9.83 -2.97
C ARG A 72 -3.08 11.18 -2.58
N ASP A 73 -3.91 12.13 -2.17
CA ASP A 73 -3.46 13.45 -1.75
C ASP A 73 -2.65 13.37 -0.45
N ILE A 74 -3.11 12.60 0.54
CA ILE A 74 -2.35 12.30 1.76
C ILE A 74 -0.99 11.66 1.40
N SER A 75 -0.97 10.72 0.46
CA SER A 75 0.26 10.09 0.00
C SER A 75 1.22 11.09 -0.65
N ARG A 76 0.72 12.08 -1.40
CA ARG A 76 1.55 13.16 -1.96
C ARG A 76 2.17 14.00 -0.85
N VAL A 77 1.39 14.37 0.18
CA VAL A 77 1.91 15.11 1.34
C VAL A 77 2.99 14.30 2.05
N GLY A 78 2.75 13.00 2.31
CA GLY A 78 3.73 12.11 2.91
C GLY A 78 5.03 12.00 2.10
N ASN A 79 4.92 11.93 0.78
CA ASN A 79 6.08 11.93 -0.11
C ASN A 79 6.87 13.24 -0.05
N ASN A 80 6.19 14.38 -0.01
CA ASN A 80 6.84 15.68 0.14
C ASN A 80 7.62 15.76 1.46
N ILE A 81 7.02 15.32 2.57
CA ILE A 81 7.68 15.27 3.88
C ILE A 81 8.90 14.36 3.83
N ASN A 82 8.79 13.18 3.21
CA ASN A 82 9.91 12.24 3.09
C ASN A 82 11.05 12.82 2.26
N GLN A 83 10.74 13.57 1.19
CA GLN A 83 11.76 14.25 0.39
C GLN A 83 12.47 15.34 1.19
N ILE A 84 11.72 16.18 1.93
CA ILE A 84 12.31 17.20 2.82
C ILE A 84 13.22 16.54 3.85
N ALA A 85 12.76 15.47 4.51
CA ALA A 85 13.56 14.75 5.49
C ALA A 85 14.85 14.17 4.88
N GLN A 86 14.77 13.62 3.66
CA GLN A 86 15.95 13.13 2.95
C GLN A 86 16.90 14.26 2.55
N LEU A 87 16.39 15.41 2.11
CA LEU A 87 17.20 16.58 1.80
C LEU A 87 17.91 17.09 3.05
N CYS A 88 17.20 17.26 4.17
CA CYS A 88 17.81 17.65 5.45
C CYS A 88 18.90 16.66 5.90
N ARG A 89 18.68 15.35 5.68
CA ARG A 89 19.68 14.31 5.97
C ARG A 89 20.89 14.39 5.04
N LYS A 90 20.68 14.59 3.73
CA LYS A 90 21.74 14.63 2.71
C LYS A 90 22.55 15.91 2.76
N GLU A 91 21.89 17.05 2.91
CA GLU A 91 22.55 18.36 3.03
C GLU A 91 23.26 18.53 4.36
N GLY A 92 23.12 17.58 5.30
CA GLY A 92 23.83 17.62 6.56
C GLY A 92 23.55 18.90 7.33
N VAL A 93 22.40 19.56 7.13
CA VAL A 93 22.09 20.87 7.73
C VAL A 93 22.27 20.82 9.26
N LEU A 94 21.90 19.69 9.87
CA LEU A 94 22.13 19.42 11.29
C LEU A 94 23.62 19.25 11.64
N ALA A 95 24.41 18.65 10.76
CA ALA A 95 25.86 18.48 10.89
C ALA A 95 26.63 19.79 10.66
N TYR A 96 26.14 20.68 9.78
CA TYR A 96 26.70 22.01 9.58
C TYR A 96 26.34 22.95 10.73
N ALA A 97 25.12 22.89 11.25
CA ALA A 97 24.71 23.64 12.43
C ALA A 97 25.60 23.32 13.64
N THR A 98 25.81 22.03 13.93
CA THR A 98 26.71 21.57 15.01
C THR A 98 28.18 21.96 14.77
N LYS A 99 28.67 21.93 13.51
CA LYS A 99 30.01 22.43 13.17
C LYS A 99 30.15 23.94 13.39
N ILE A 100 29.15 24.72 12.98
CA ILE A 100 29.14 26.18 13.15
C ILE A 100 29.11 26.55 14.63
N GLU A 101 28.27 25.88 15.44
CA GLU A 101 28.25 26.04 16.90
C GLU A 101 29.61 25.74 17.53
N GLY A 102 30.27 24.66 17.11
CA GLY A 102 31.63 24.32 17.56
C GLY A 102 32.67 25.39 17.19
N MET A 103 32.59 25.95 15.97
CA MET A 103 33.46 27.04 15.53
C MET A 103 33.23 28.33 16.31
N ILE A 104 31.97 28.67 16.59
CA ILE A 104 31.61 29.85 17.42
C ILE A 104 32.17 29.69 18.83
N LYS A 105 32.04 28.51 19.43
CA LYS A 105 32.58 28.24 20.77
C LYS A 105 34.10 28.40 20.82
N TYR A 106 34.81 27.83 19.85
CA TYR A 106 36.26 27.96 19.72
C TYR A 106 36.71 29.43 19.57
N LEU A 107 35.99 30.21 18.75
CA LEU A 107 36.30 31.63 18.57
C LEU A 107 36.05 32.43 19.86
N ASN A 108 34.96 32.16 20.58
CA ASN A 108 34.69 32.82 21.85
C ASN A 108 35.75 32.48 22.91
N GLU A 109 36.17 31.22 23.02
CA GLU A 109 37.27 30.84 23.93
C GLU A 109 38.56 31.61 23.60
N LYS A 110 38.87 31.82 22.32
CA LYS A 110 40.07 32.58 21.89
C LYS A 110 39.96 34.10 21.97
N ILE A 111 38.76 34.66 21.97
CA ILE A 111 38.52 36.11 22.01
C ILE A 111 38.42 36.61 23.45
N TYR A 112 37.97 35.76 24.38
CA TYR A 112 37.79 36.09 25.79
C TYR A 112 38.90 35.55 26.71
N GLU A 113 39.99 35.01 26.14
CA GLU A 113 41.33 34.90 26.76
C GLU A 113 42.18 36.13 26.42
#